data_AF-A0A239HK34-F1
#
_entry.id   AF-A0A239HK34-F1
#
_cell.length_a   1.000
_cell.length_b   1.000
_cell.length_c   1.000
_cell.angle_alpha   90.00
_cell.angle_beta   90.00
_cell.angle_gamma   90.00
#
_symmetry.space_group_name_H-M   'P 1'
#
loop_
_entity.id
_entity.type
_entity.pdbx_description
1 polymer ?
#
loop_
_entity_poly.entity_id
_entity_poly.type
_entity_poly.pdbx_seq_one_letter_code
_entity_poly.pdbx_strand_id
1 'polypeptide(L)'
;MSDNALVASAATRKNEISLNQLALIGVFGTETDRRALLRQSSGRIVRVQPGQRIGGATIVGIGASELILQSGSGTRKLEMPSG
;
A
#
# COMPACT_ATOMS: atom_id res chain seq x y z
N MET A 1 12.41 16.52 -22.30
CA MET A 1 11.16 16.56 -21.51
C MET A 1 11.09 15.26 -20.75
N SER A 2 11.01 15.36 -19.42
CA SER A 2 11.39 14.33 -18.46
C SER A 2 10.47 13.11 -18.50
N ASP A 3 11.06 11.91 -18.59
CA ASP A 3 10.39 10.61 -18.48
C ASP A 3 9.70 10.43 -17.12
N ASN A 4 8.45 10.87 -17.03
CA ASN A 4 7.63 10.83 -15.82
C ASN A 4 6.82 9.52 -15.68
N ALA A 5 7.36 8.36 -16.06
CA ALA A 5 6.49 7.22 -16.40
C ALA A 5 6.78 5.84 -15.78
N LEU A 6 7.81 5.63 -14.94
CA LEU A 6 8.18 4.24 -14.55
C LEU A 6 8.45 4.00 -13.06
N VAL A 7 7.54 4.43 -12.18
CA VAL A 7 7.51 3.91 -10.78
C VAL A 7 6.14 3.28 -10.42
N ALA A 8 5.13 3.37 -11.29
CA ALA A 8 3.77 2.88 -11.03
C ALA A 8 3.36 1.61 -11.81
N SER A 9 4.25 0.99 -12.59
CA SER A 9 3.87 -0.01 -13.61
C SER A 9 4.23 -1.47 -13.30
N ALA A 10 4.46 -1.85 -12.03
CA ALA A 10 4.65 -3.25 -11.66
C ALA A 10 3.46 -3.88 -10.90
N ALA A 11 2.35 -3.15 -10.73
CA ALA A 11 1.18 -3.65 -9.99
C ALA A 11 -0.08 -3.83 -10.84
N THR A 12 -0.15 -3.30 -12.07
CA THR A 12 -1.44 -3.15 -12.78
C THR A 12 -1.59 -4.02 -14.02
N ARG A 13 -0.79 -5.07 -14.19
CA ARG A 13 -0.98 -6.03 -15.29
C ARG A 13 -0.66 -7.45 -14.85
N LYS A 14 -1.50 -8.05 -13.99
CA LYS A 14 -1.94 -9.45 -14.15
C LYS A 14 -2.69 -10.06 -12.98
N ASN A 15 -2.65 -9.50 -11.78
CA ASN A 15 -3.38 -10.11 -10.67
C ASN A 15 -4.25 -9.07 -10.02
N GLU A 16 -5.53 -9.35 -9.96
CA GLU A 16 -6.40 -8.90 -8.89
C GLU A 16 -5.72 -9.29 -7.56
N ILE A 17 -4.80 -8.45 -7.09
CA ILE A 17 -4.22 -8.63 -5.76
C ILE A 17 -5.38 -8.35 -4.82
N SER A 18 -6.04 -9.40 -4.37
CA SER A 18 -7.10 -9.30 -3.39
C SER A 18 -6.53 -8.55 -2.20
N LEU A 19 -7.22 -7.53 -1.71
CA LEU A 19 -6.76 -6.78 -0.55
C LEU A 19 -6.53 -7.71 0.66
N ASN A 20 -7.20 -8.87 0.71
CA ASN A 20 -6.95 -9.97 1.65
C ASN A 20 -5.52 -10.51 1.66
N GLN A 21 -4.74 -10.25 0.62
CA GLN A 21 -3.38 -10.76 0.45
C GLN A 21 -2.32 -9.68 0.67
N LEU A 22 -2.72 -8.45 1.01
CA LEU A 22 -1.81 -7.40 1.44
C LEU A 22 -1.62 -7.49 2.95
N ALA A 23 -0.36 -7.55 3.39
CA ALA A 23 -0.01 -7.48 4.80
C ALA A 23 0.83 -6.23 5.07
N LEU A 24 0.43 -5.43 6.05
CA LEU A 24 1.28 -4.37 6.58
C LEU A 24 2.40 -4.99 7.40
N ILE A 25 3.66 -4.73 7.03
CA ILE A 25 4.82 -5.31 7.72
C ILE A 25 5.56 -4.27 8.56
N GLY A 26 5.41 -2.99 8.22
CA GLY A 26 6.16 -1.92 8.85
C GLY A 26 5.66 -0.56 8.42
N VAL A 27 5.85 0.42 9.30
CA VAL A 27 5.62 1.84 9.06
C VAL A 27 6.89 2.57 9.47
N PHE A 28 7.27 3.59 8.70
CA PHE A 28 8.48 4.38 8.94
C PHE A 28 8.29 5.82 8.46
N GLY A 29 9.23 6.69 8.83
CA GLY A 29 9.19 8.12 8.52
C GLY A 29 8.64 8.97 9.67
N THR A 30 8.47 10.26 9.41
CA THR A 30 7.92 11.23 10.37
C THR A 30 6.40 11.25 10.31
N GLU A 31 5.74 11.95 11.23
CA GLU A 31 4.28 12.14 11.16
C GLU A 31 3.82 12.80 9.86
N THR A 32 4.65 13.67 9.29
CA THR A 32 4.36 14.43 8.07
C THR A 32 4.78 13.71 6.78
N ASP A 33 5.73 12.78 6.82
CA ASP A 33 6.17 11.96 5.67
C ASP A 33 6.16 10.47 6.03
N ARG A 34 5.01 10.01 6.51
CA ARG A 34 4.85 8.62 6.94
C ARG A 34 4.68 7.71 5.74
N ARG A 35 5.37 6.58 5.76
CA ARG A 35 5.37 5.56 4.70
C ARG A 35 5.19 4.17 5.29
N ALA A 36 4.69 3.26 4.47
CA ALA A 36 4.44 1.88 4.88
C ALA A 36 5.14 0.88 3.96
N LEU A 37 5.40 -0.30 4.53
CA LEU A 37 5.86 -1.48 3.83
C LEU A 37 4.71 -2.47 3.75
N LEU A 38 4.33 -2.83 2.53
CA LEU A 38 3.31 -3.84 2.28
C LEU A 38 3.94 -5.08 1.65
N ARG A 39 3.61 -6.25 2.20
CA ARG A 39 3.89 -7.54 1.57
C ARG A 39 2.73 -7.87 0.64
N GLN A 40 3.04 -8.15 -0.62
CA GLN A 40 2.10 -8.69 -1.58
C GLN A 40 2.02 -10.22 -1.44
N SER A 41 0.99 -10.85 -2.02
CA SER A 41 0.87 -12.33 -2.08
C SER A 41 2.07 -13.01 -2.72
N SER A 42 2.73 -12.34 -3.66
CA SER A 42 3.96 -12.83 -4.31
C SER A 42 5.17 -12.85 -3.37
N GLY A 43 5.05 -12.35 -2.13
CA GLY A 43 6.16 -12.15 -1.21
C GLY A 43 6.95 -10.86 -1.47
N ARG A 44 6.66 -10.13 -2.56
CA ARG A 44 7.29 -8.83 -2.81
C ARG A 44 6.92 -7.82 -1.74
N ILE A 45 7.93 -7.07 -1.31
CA ILE A 45 7.78 -5.95 -0.39
C ILE A 45 7.80 -4.66 -1.19
N VAL A 46 6.78 -3.83 -1.00
CA VAL A 46 6.66 -2.53 -1.67
C VAL A 46 6.53 -1.42 -0.64
N ARG A 47 7.20 -0.30 -0.92
CA ARG A 47 7.06 0.94 -0.16
C ARG A 47 5.90 1.74 -0.69
N VAL A 48 5.09 2.26 0.21
CA VAL A 48 3.93 3.05 -0.16
C VAL A 48 3.73 4.29 0.71
N GLN A 49 3.01 5.26 0.16
CA GLN A 49 2.71 6.54 0.80
C GLN A 49 1.24 6.96 0.59
N PRO A 50 0.70 7.90 1.37
CA PRO A 50 -0.63 8.46 1.14
C PRO A 50 -0.79 8.98 -0.30
N GLY A 51 -1.96 8.74 -0.89
CA GLY A 51 -2.28 9.06 -2.28
C GLY A 51 -1.86 7.99 -3.30
N GLN A 52 -1.03 7.01 -2.93
CA GLN A 52 -0.62 5.94 -3.84
C GLN A 52 -1.70 4.85 -3.95
N ARG A 53 -1.83 4.25 -5.14
CA ARG A 53 -2.78 3.17 -5.42
C ARG A 53 -2.10 1.80 -5.42
N ILE A 54 -2.70 0.82 -4.76
CA ILE A 54 -2.24 -0.57 -4.69
C ILE A 54 -3.41 -1.56 -4.62
N GLY A 55 -3.37 -2.63 -5.41
CA GLY A 55 -4.38 -3.71 -5.33
C GLY A 55 -5.83 -3.25 -5.54
N GLY A 56 -6.03 -2.20 -6.36
CA GLY A 56 -7.35 -1.62 -6.60
C GLY A 56 -7.82 -0.60 -5.54
N ALA A 57 -7.08 -0.42 -4.44
CA ALA A 57 -7.37 0.57 -3.39
C ALA A 57 -6.33 1.71 -3.38
N THR A 58 -6.72 2.86 -2.85
CA THR A 58 -5.88 4.03 -2.63
C THR A 58 -5.53 4.13 -1.16
N ILE A 59 -4.27 4.46 -0.85
CA ILE A 59 -3.83 4.69 0.53
C ILE A 59 -4.26 6.09 0.92
N VAL A 60 -5.11 6.19 1.93
CA VAL A 60 -5.64 7.47 2.40
C VAL A 60 -5.02 7.90 3.73
N GLY A 61 -4.42 6.97 4.46
CA GLY A 61 -3.74 7.27 5.73
C GLY A 61 -2.78 6.17 6.14
N ILE A 62 -1.73 6.55 6.87
CA ILE A 62 -0.77 5.64 7.49
C ILE A 62 -0.66 6.08 8.95
N GLY A 63 -0.95 5.16 9.88
CA GLY A 63 -0.87 5.36 11.34
C GLY A 63 0.39 4.73 11.91
N ALA A 64 0.49 4.54 13.23
CA ALA A 64 1.69 3.96 13.88
C ALA A 64 1.89 2.48 13.56
N SER A 65 0.79 1.73 13.54
CA SER A 65 0.76 0.28 13.32
C SER A 65 -0.33 -0.11 12.32
N GLU A 66 -0.85 0.88 11.58
CA GLU A 66 -2.00 0.69 10.70
C GLU A 66 -1.85 1.46 9.40
N LEU A 67 -2.58 1.02 8.39
CA LEU A 67 -2.69 1.65 7.09
C LEU A 67 -4.14 1.62 6.64
N ILE A 68 -4.64 2.75 6.15
CA ILE A 68 -6.02 2.91 5.71
C ILE A 68 -6.05 2.93 4.19
N LEU A 69 -6.84 2.02 3.64
CA LEU A 69 -7.10 1.87 2.22
C LEU A 69 -8.54 2.29 1.91
N GLN A 70 -8.74 2.95 0.78
CA GLN A 70 -10.05 3.23 0.22
C GLN A 70 -10.18 2.57 -1.14
N SER A 71 -11.16 1.70 -1.32
CA SER A 71 -11.53 1.10 -2.59
C SER A 71 -12.96 1.50 -2.95
N GLY A 72 -13.41 1.11 -4.15
CA GLY A 72 -14.81 1.31 -4.56
C GLY A 72 -15.82 0.59 -3.64
N SER A 73 -15.39 -0.42 -2.90
CA SER A 73 -16.21 -1.17 -1.94
C SER A 73 -16.20 -0.56 -0.52
N GLY A 74 -15.49 0.54 -0.29
CA GLY A 74 -15.41 1.21 1.00
C GLY A 74 -13.99 1.35 1.56
N THR A 75 -13.91 1.69 2.84
CA THR A 75 -12.65 1.89 3.56
C THR A 75 -12.26 0.63 4.30
N ARG A 76 -10.99 0.22 4.19
CA ARG A 76 -10.43 -0.94 4.86
C ARG A 76 -9.16 -0.56 5.60
N LYS A 77 -9.09 -0.94 6.87
CA LYS A 77 -7.90 -0.78 7.71
C LYS A 77 -7.08 -2.05 7.67
N LEU A 78 -5.79 -1.92 7.40
CA LEU A 78 -4.78 -2.97 7.54
C LEU A 78 -3.99 -2.69 8.80
N GLU A 79 -3.93 -3.66 9.70
CA GLU A 79 -3.10 -3.60 10.89
C GLU A 79 -1.85 -4.45 10.69
N MET A 80 -0.76 -4.10 11.38
CA MET A 80 0.38 -4.98 11.46
C MET A 80 -0.06 -6.29 12.12
N PRO A 81 0.37 -7.45 11.60
CA PRO A 81 0.16 -8.71 12.29
C PRO A 81 0.91 -8.65 13.62
N SER A 82 0.17 -8.76 14.72
CA SER A 82 0.69 -9.19 16.00
C SER A 82 1.20 -10.63 15.82
N GLY A 83 2.46 -10.88 16.17
CA GLY A 83 3.05 -12.22 16.09
C GLY A 83 2.31 -13.24 16.93
#